data_AF-A0A1Z4QZK8-F1
#
_entry.id   AF-A0A1Z4QZK8-F1
#
_cell.length_a   1.000
_cell.length_b   1.000
_cell.length_c   1.000
_cell.angle_alpha   90.00
_cell.angle_beta   90.00
_cell.angle_gamma   90.00
#
_symmetry.space_group_name_H-M   'P 1'
#
loop_
_entity.id
_entity.type
_entity.pdbx_description
1 polymer ?
#
loop_
_entity_poly.entity_id
_entity_poly.type
_entity_poly.pdbx_seq_one_letter_code
_entity_poly.pdbx_strand_id
1 'polypeptide(L)'
;MGCVHSVIKYADLKKKSAQNLINYIKKHSERIVNYEYFSQESLCSIGSGAVESAVKQIGKRLKISGAQWKMENVSRMLQLRSAYLNGSLLANIFAKVRCSPSLLP
;
A
#
# COMPACT_ATOMS: atom_id res chain seq x y z
N MET A 1 9.28 -13.73 -20.68
CA MET A 1 10.74 -13.44 -20.87
C MET A 1 11.17 -12.06 -20.35
N GLY A 2 10.46 -11.43 -19.38
CA GLY A 2 10.61 -9.98 -19.11
C GLY A 2 11.60 -9.52 -18.02
N CYS A 3 11.69 -10.18 -16.84
CA CYS A 3 12.44 -9.59 -15.71
C CYS A 3 13.72 -10.32 -15.29
N VAL A 4 13.89 -11.62 -15.59
CA VAL A 4 15.04 -12.38 -15.08
C VAL A 4 16.29 -12.17 -15.94
N HIS A 5 16.12 -11.97 -17.24
CA HIS A 5 17.22 -11.77 -18.19
C HIS A 5 17.97 -10.44 -17.99
N SER A 6 17.27 -9.39 -17.54
CA SER A 6 17.89 -8.08 -17.29
C SER A 6 18.82 -8.12 -16.07
N VAL A 7 18.51 -8.94 -15.05
CA VAL A 7 19.35 -9.09 -13.85
C VAL A 7 20.69 -9.75 -14.17
N ILE A 8 20.75 -10.62 -15.19
CA ILE A 8 22.00 -11.26 -15.64
C ILE A 8 23.01 -10.22 -16.12
N LYS A 9 22.56 -9.12 -16.73
CA LYS A 9 23.44 -8.03 -17.19
C LYS A 9 24.18 -7.32 -16.05
N TYR A 10 23.69 -7.45 -14.82
CA TYR A 10 24.26 -6.82 -13.64
C TYR A 10 24.99 -7.80 -12.70
N ALA A 11 25.15 -9.07 -13.13
CA ALA A 11 25.77 -10.11 -12.31
C ALA A 11 27.24 -9.81 -11.95
N ASP A 12 27.94 -9.02 -12.77
CA ASP A 12 29.33 -8.61 -12.52
C ASP A 12 29.50 -7.50 -11.48
N LEU A 13 28.40 -6.90 -11.00
CA LEU A 13 28.50 -5.84 -9.99
C LEU A 13 28.84 -6.44 -8.62
N LYS A 14 30.11 -6.33 -8.22
CA LYS A 14 30.63 -6.79 -6.92
C LYS A 14 30.13 -6.02 -5.69
N LYS A 15 29.29 -4.99 -5.86
CA LYS A 15 28.74 -4.23 -4.73
C LYS A 15 27.74 -5.09 -3.97
N LYS A 16 27.88 -5.15 -2.63
CA LYS A 16 26.99 -5.92 -1.74
C LYS A 16 25.50 -5.60 -1.93
N SER A 17 25.16 -4.33 -2.19
CA SER A 17 23.78 -3.90 -2.46
C SER A 17 23.23 -4.49 -3.78
N ALA A 18 24.03 -4.53 -4.83
CA ALA A 18 23.65 -5.13 -6.10
C ALA A 18 23.45 -6.64 -5.96
N GLN A 19 24.35 -7.33 -5.24
CA GLN A 19 24.21 -8.76 -4.98
C GLN A 19 22.95 -9.10 -4.18
N ASN A 20 22.61 -8.29 -3.17
CA ASN A 20 21.38 -8.47 -2.39
C ASN A 20 20.13 -8.31 -3.26
N LEU A 21 20.12 -7.32 -4.17
CA LEU A 21 19.03 -7.12 -5.11
C LEU A 21 18.90 -8.31 -6.08
N ILE A 22 20.02 -8.78 -6.65
CA ILE A 22 20.04 -9.96 -7.53
C ILE A 22 19.48 -11.18 -6.80
N ASN A 23 19.93 -11.44 -5.56
CA ASN A 23 19.47 -12.56 -4.76
C ASN A 23 17.97 -12.44 -4.43
N TYR A 24 17.49 -11.23 -4.12
CA TYR A 24 16.08 -10.97 -3.88
C TYR A 24 15.23 -11.27 -5.11
N ILE A 25 15.62 -10.78 -6.29
CA ILE A 25 14.88 -11.00 -7.53
C ILE A 25 14.90 -12.48 -7.91
N LYS A 26 16.04 -13.17 -7.79
CA LYS A 26 16.13 -14.62 -8.02
C LYS A 26 15.16 -15.39 -7.13
N LYS A 27 15.17 -15.11 -5.82
CA LYS A 27 14.31 -15.76 -4.82
C LYS A 27 12.82 -15.54 -5.07
N HIS A 28 12.43 -14.36 -5.56
CA HIS A 28 11.01 -14.00 -5.74
C HIS A 28 10.58 -13.98 -7.22
N SER A 29 11.38 -14.55 -8.11
CA SER A 29 11.15 -14.50 -9.57
C SER A 29 9.79 -15.07 -9.99
N GLU A 30 9.27 -16.07 -9.28
CA GLU A 30 7.97 -16.69 -9.54
C GLU A 30 6.78 -15.81 -9.10
N ARG A 31 6.98 -14.96 -8.07
CA ARG A 31 5.96 -14.04 -7.55
C ARG A 31 5.93 -12.71 -8.29
N ILE A 32 7.05 -12.33 -8.91
CA ILE A 32 7.18 -11.05 -9.60
C ILE A 32 6.40 -11.10 -10.91
N VAL A 33 5.35 -10.29 -10.98
CA VAL A 33 4.51 -10.13 -12.16
C VAL A 33 5.33 -9.53 -13.31
N ASN A 34 5.04 -9.92 -14.54
CA ASN A 34 5.70 -9.35 -15.73
C ASN A 34 5.24 -7.91 -15.99
N TYR A 35 5.83 -6.95 -15.28
CA TYR A 35 5.47 -5.54 -15.36
C TYR A 35 5.56 -4.95 -16.77
N GLU A 36 6.49 -5.43 -17.60
CA GLU A 36 6.64 -4.96 -18.98
C GLU A 36 5.38 -5.21 -19.82
N TYR A 37 4.78 -6.38 -19.66
CA TYR A 37 3.54 -6.75 -20.35
C TYR A 37 2.37 -5.85 -19.93
N PHE A 38 2.17 -5.67 -18.62
CA PHE A 38 1.09 -4.81 -18.09
C PHE A 38 1.29 -3.32 -18.39
N SER A 39 2.54 -2.88 -18.62
CA SER A 39 2.85 -1.52 -19.05
C SER A 39 2.36 -1.25 -20.47
N GLN A 40 2.58 -2.21 -21.37
CA GLN A 40 2.28 -2.06 -22.80
C GLN A 40 0.78 -2.13 -23.09
N GLU A 41 0.04 -2.95 -22.35
CA GLU A 41 -1.42 -3.00 -22.48
C GLU A 41 -2.14 -1.82 -21.80
N SER A 42 -1.42 -0.91 -21.14
CA SER A 42 -1.97 0.26 -20.42
C SER A 42 -3.04 -0.08 -19.36
N LEU A 43 -3.09 -1.33 -18.91
CA LEU A 43 -4.11 -1.84 -17.99
C LEU A 43 -3.90 -1.36 -16.55
N CYS A 44 -2.68 -0.97 -16.19
CA CYS A 44 -2.34 -0.59 -14.82
C CYS A 44 -1.22 0.46 -14.79
N SER A 45 -1.39 1.48 -13.95
CA SER A 45 -0.29 2.39 -13.61
C SER A 45 0.72 1.65 -12.74
N ILE A 46 1.88 1.35 -13.30
CA ILE A 46 3.00 0.69 -12.59
C ILE A 46 3.65 1.65 -11.58
N GLY A 47 3.35 2.95 -11.68
CA GLY A 47 3.84 3.96 -10.76
C GLY A 47 3.23 3.83 -9.37
N SER A 48 4.08 3.77 -8.34
CA SER A 48 3.68 3.86 -6.94
C SER A 48 3.05 5.22 -6.57
N GLY A 49 3.08 6.21 -7.46
CA GLY A 49 2.69 7.60 -7.20
C GLY A 49 1.27 7.76 -6.67
N ALA A 50 0.30 6.98 -7.16
CA ALA A 50 -1.07 7.04 -6.64
C ALA A 50 -1.15 6.56 -5.17
N VAL A 51 -0.48 5.46 -4.85
CA VAL A 51 -0.42 4.89 -3.50
C VAL A 51 0.36 5.83 -2.56
N GLU A 52 1.53 6.30 -2.99
CA GLU A 52 2.35 7.24 -2.21
C GLU A 52 1.61 8.55 -1.96
N SER A 53 0.91 9.08 -2.97
CA SER A 53 0.09 10.29 -2.83
C SER A 53 -1.05 10.07 -1.84
N ALA A 54 -1.77 8.96 -1.92
CA ALA A 54 -2.84 8.61 -0.97
C ALA A 54 -2.30 8.52 0.46
N VAL A 55 -1.16 7.84 0.67
CA VAL A 55 -0.50 7.74 1.98
C VAL A 55 -0.07 9.12 2.49
N LYS A 56 0.46 10.00 1.62
CA LYS A 56 0.79 11.39 1.98
C LYS A 56 -0.44 12.19 2.39
N GLN A 57 -1.56 12.08 1.67
CA GLN A 57 -2.81 12.79 1.97
C GLN A 57 -3.45 12.35 3.29
N ILE A 58 -3.36 11.06 3.62
CA ILE A 58 -3.75 10.52 4.93
C ILE A 58 -2.80 11.02 6.02
N GLY A 59 -1.50 10.90 5.78
CA GLY A 59 -0.44 11.29 6.70
C GLY A 59 -0.47 12.78 7.06
N LYS A 60 -0.85 13.66 6.14
CA LYS A 60 -0.99 15.10 6.37
C LYS A 60 -1.87 15.44 7.57
N ARG A 61 -2.88 14.61 7.89
CA ARG A 61 -3.75 14.81 9.05
C ARG A 61 -3.32 14.04 10.29
N LEU A 62 -2.82 12.82 10.12
CA LEU A 62 -2.46 11.94 11.23
C LEU A 62 -1.11 12.30 11.87
N LYS A 63 -0.17 12.85 11.09
CA LYS A 63 1.20 13.20 11.50
C LYS A 63 1.40 14.72 11.67
N ILE A 64 0.36 15.43 12.12
CA ILE A 64 0.49 16.86 12.42
C ILE A 64 1.35 17.02 13.69
N SER A 65 2.20 18.04 13.71
CA SER A 65 3.00 18.37 14.89
C SER A 65 2.11 18.59 16.11
N GLY A 66 2.42 17.93 17.22
CA GLY A 66 1.61 17.97 18.45
C GLY A 66 0.46 16.97 18.51
N ALA A 67 0.21 16.17 17.46
CA ALA A 67 -0.78 15.11 17.52
C ALA A 67 -0.26 13.92 18.36
N GLN A 68 -0.92 13.65 19.48
CA GLN A 68 -0.73 12.44 20.27
C GLN A 68 -1.98 11.57 20.16
N TRP A 69 -1.79 10.29 19.80
CA TRP A 69 -2.88 9.35 19.63
C TRP A 69 -2.71 8.17 20.59
N LYS A 70 -3.79 7.79 21.27
CA LYS A 70 -3.87 6.45 21.86
C LYS A 70 -4.02 5.42 20.74
N MET A 71 -3.36 4.27 20.84
CA MET A 71 -3.37 3.24 19.77
C MET A 71 -4.80 2.85 19.34
N GLU A 72 -5.71 2.75 20.31
CA GLU A 72 -7.15 2.48 20.11
C GLU A 72 -7.86 3.49 19.20
N ASN A 73 -7.40 4.75 19.17
CA ASN A 73 -8.05 5.84 18.43
C ASN A 73 -7.47 6.05 17.03
N VAL A 74 -6.23 5.61 16.79
CA VAL A 74 -5.55 5.76 15.49
C VAL A 74 -6.34 5.07 14.38
N SER A 75 -6.83 3.85 14.62
CA SER A 75 -7.57 3.07 13.62
C SER A 75 -8.89 3.75 13.23
N ARG A 76 -9.65 4.29 14.20
CA ARG A 76 -10.90 5.02 13.92
C ARG A 76 -10.64 6.30 13.12
N MET A 77 -9.59 7.04 13.47
CA MET A 77 -9.24 8.27 12.77
C MET A 77 -8.73 8.01 11.34
N LEU A 78 -8.01 6.90 11.14
CA LEU A 78 -7.61 6.45 9.81
C LEU A 78 -8.84 6.12 8.96
N GLN A 79 -9.78 5.32 9.49
CA GLN A 79 -11.02 4.96 8.79
C GLN A 79 -11.85 6.20 8.43
N LEU A 80 -12.00 7.14 9.35
CA LEU A 80 -12.70 8.40 9.10
C LEU A 80 -12.00 9.20 7.99
N ARG A 81 -10.66 9.28 8.02
CA ARG A 81 -9.90 10.01 7.00
C ARG A 81 -10.00 9.33 5.63
N SER A 82 -9.95 8.01 5.57
CA SER A 82 -10.15 7.25 4.34
C SER A 82 -11.56 7.43 3.79
N ALA A 83 -12.59 7.35 4.64
CA ALA A 83 -13.97 7.60 4.22
C ALA A 83 -14.18 9.04 3.71
N TYR A 84 -13.52 10.02 4.34
CA TYR A 84 -13.52 11.42 3.89
C TYR A 84 -12.91 11.57 2.50
N LEU A 85 -11.72 11.00 2.28
CA LEU A 85 -11.03 11.07 0.98
C LEU A 85 -11.76 10.30 -0.12
N ASN A 86 -12.44 9.21 0.24
CA ASN A 86 -13.26 8.42 -0.67
C ASN A 86 -14.66 9.02 -0.93
N GLY A 87 -15.02 10.13 -0.28
CA GLY A 87 -16.36 10.74 -0.40
C GLY A 87 -17.50 9.92 0.23
N SER A 88 -17.18 8.87 0.98
CA SER A 88 -18.14 7.89 1.51
C SER A 88 -18.50 8.13 2.99
N LEU A 89 -18.46 9.38 3.44
CA LEU A 89 -18.67 9.76 4.85
C LEU A 89 -20.00 9.24 5.43
N LEU A 90 -21.03 9.16 4.58
CA LEU A 90 -22.37 8.74 5.00
C LEU A 90 -22.50 7.22 5.23
N ALA A 91 -21.61 6.39 4.69
CA ALA A 91 -21.75 4.93 4.74
C ALA A 91 -21.15 4.27 6.01
N ASN A 92 -20.09 4.86 6.60
CA ASN A 92 -19.30 4.19 7.65
C ASN A 92 -19.38 4.82 9.04
N ILE A 93 -19.92 6.03 9.19
CA ILE A 93 -20.06 6.65 10.52
C ILE A 93 -21.15 5.94 11.36
N PHE A 94 -22.14 5.32 10.71
CA PHE A 94 -23.24 4.64 11.40
C PHE A 94 -23.05 3.12 11.61
N ALA A 95 -22.10 2.47 10.94
CA ALA A 95 -21.96 1.02 11.01
C ALA A 95 -21.40 0.50 12.35
N LYS A 96 -20.80 1.36 13.19
CA LYS A 96 -20.34 0.99 14.55
C LYS A 96 -21.38 1.28 15.65
N VAL A 97 -22.51 1.92 15.35
CA VAL A 97 -23.56 2.23 16.36
C VAL A 97 -24.58 1.10 16.53
N ARG A 98 -24.54 0.04 15.70
CA ARG A 98 -25.47 -1.09 15.82
C ARG A 98 -24.74 -2.42 15.86
N CYS A 99 -24.23 -2.78 17.04
CA CYS A 99 -24.08 -4.19 17.45
C CYS A 99 -24.04 -4.27 18.98
N SER A 100 -25.24 -4.28 19.57
CA SER A 100 -25.64 -5.21 20.64
C SER A 100 -27.17 -5.30 20.63
N PRO A 101 -27.80 -6.21 19.87
CA PRO A 101 -29.08 -6.78 20.28
C PRO A 101 -28.76 -7.95 21.20
N SER A 102 -28.39 -7.66 22.45
CA SER A 102 -28.42 -8.71 23.47
C SER A 102 -29.88 -8.91 23.88
N LEU A 103 -30.44 -10.00 23.35
CA LEU A 103 -31.35 -10.93 24.02
C LEU A 103 -32.79 -10.43 24.36
N LEU A 104 -33.73 -10.83 23.50
CA LEU A 104 -35.01 -11.43 23.90
C LEU A 104 -35.03 -12.83 23.23
N PRO A 105 -35.60 -13.87 23.83
CA PRO A 105 -36.77 -13.87 24.71
C PRO A 105 -36.48 -13.75 26.20
#